data_AF-A0A453NR22-F1
#
_entry.id   AF-A0A453NR22-F1
#
_cell.length_a   1.000
_cell.length_b   1.000
_cell.length_c   1.000
_cell.angle_alpha   90.00
_cell.angle_beta   90.00
_cell.angle_gamma   90.00
#
_symmetry.space_group_name_H-M   'P 1'
#
loop_
_entity.id
_entity.type
_entity.pdbx_description
1 polymer ?
#
loop_
_entity_poly.entity_id
_entity_poly.type
_entity_poly.pdbx_seq_one_letter_code
_entity_poly.pdbx_strand_id
1 'polypeptide(L)'
;NDTTAEGFVGVVRLAWTVLLMLTQDRNSARDSVINAFSRAVTDIWSCLDIICRLNAFKFLRERVMQAAAYQNDDDDIVYMYTGYAHKLMMCFLSHPTSRDKIKEIKEKAMNALSPYSLPQDHREDPNISGEQIGQPINQPFVSLLELVGEIYQKEPELVHGNEELWTFVVYAGEDHTNTQTLVAFLGLLSTLASSDVGAAKVYELLQGKIYRSVGWNTLFDCLSIYEEKFKKSLQSSTSMLPDFPEGDAQALVAYLAVLQKVVENGNPSERRKWFPDIEPLFKLLSYENVPPYLKGALRNSITAFVKVSPQLKDAVWSYLEQYDLPVVTVPPGQHAATQVYDMRFELNEVEARRESYPSTISFLNLVNALIAEERNISDKGRRFMGIFKFVYEDVFGPFPQRAYADPREKWELALACLEHFHM
;
A
#
# COMPACT_ATOMS: atom_id res chain seq x y z
N ASN A 1 28.04 -2.13 21.55
CA ASN A 1 28.01 -2.70 20.19
C ASN A 1 27.47 -1.66 19.23
N ASP A 2 28.19 -1.43 18.15
CA ASP A 2 27.78 -0.49 17.10
C ASP A 2 26.76 -1.19 16.18
N THR A 3 25.50 -0.79 16.29
CA THR A 3 24.37 -1.33 15.52
C THR A 3 24.59 -1.18 14.01
N THR A 4 25.38 -0.18 13.60
CA THR A 4 25.76 0.04 12.20
C THR A 4 26.73 -1.04 11.71
N ALA A 5 27.75 -1.35 12.52
CA ALA A 5 28.72 -2.38 12.19
C ALA A 5 28.07 -3.78 12.12
N GLU A 6 27.18 -4.10 13.04
CA GLU A 6 26.43 -5.37 13.02
C GLU A 6 25.55 -5.51 11.78
N GLY A 7 24.91 -4.42 11.34
CA GLY A 7 24.12 -4.39 10.11
C GLY A 7 24.95 -4.64 8.85
N PHE A 8 26.10 -3.97 8.71
CA PHE A 8 27.03 -4.21 7.60
C PHE A 8 27.54 -5.66 7.57
N VAL A 9 27.87 -6.22 8.74
CA VAL A 9 28.23 -7.64 8.85
C VAL A 9 27.11 -8.55 8.36
N GLY A 10 25.85 -8.22 8.67
CA GLY A 10 24.68 -8.93 8.16
C GLY A 10 24.59 -8.93 6.62
N VAL A 11 24.76 -7.76 6.00
CA VAL A 11 24.71 -7.61 4.52
C VAL A 11 25.89 -8.32 3.84
N VAL A 12 27.10 -8.17 4.36
CA VAL A 12 28.29 -8.87 3.83
C VAL A 12 28.12 -10.38 3.95
N ARG A 13 27.55 -10.87 5.06
CA ARG A 13 27.21 -12.30 5.23
C ARG A 13 26.15 -12.76 4.24
N LEU A 14 25.14 -11.95 3.94
CA LEU A 14 24.15 -12.27 2.90
C LEU A 14 24.84 -12.49 1.55
N ALA A 15 25.65 -11.54 1.10
CA ALA A 15 26.40 -11.66 -0.15
C ALA A 15 27.33 -12.87 -0.17
N TRP A 16 28.06 -13.11 0.93
CA TRP A 16 28.96 -14.26 1.05
C TRP A 16 28.20 -15.60 1.04
N THR A 17 27.06 -15.67 1.72
CA THR A 17 26.23 -16.88 1.78
C THR A 17 25.69 -17.24 0.40
N VAL A 18 25.22 -16.26 -0.37
CA VAL A 18 24.78 -16.48 -1.76
C VAL A 18 25.95 -16.95 -2.64
N LEU A 19 27.15 -16.37 -2.47
CA LEU A 19 28.33 -16.84 -3.19
C LEU A 19 28.66 -18.30 -2.84
N LEU A 20 28.60 -18.67 -1.56
CA LEU A 20 28.85 -20.05 -1.11
C LEU A 20 27.87 -21.03 -1.75
N MET A 21 26.57 -20.71 -1.74
CA MET A 21 25.52 -21.50 -2.40
C MET A 21 25.85 -21.75 -3.88
N LEU A 22 26.13 -20.68 -4.64
CA LEU A 22 26.46 -20.79 -6.07
C LEU A 22 27.73 -21.61 -6.34
N THR A 23 28.74 -21.49 -5.48
CA THR A 23 29.97 -22.30 -5.62
C THR A 23 29.75 -23.77 -5.27
N GLN A 24 28.88 -24.07 -4.31
CA GLN A 24 28.55 -25.44 -3.92
C GLN A 24 27.78 -26.17 -5.01
N ASP A 25 26.80 -25.53 -5.65
CA ASP A 25 26.03 -26.13 -6.75
C ASP A 25 26.94 -26.51 -7.93
N ARG A 26 27.89 -25.63 -8.25
CA ARG A 26 28.88 -25.89 -9.32
C ARG A 26 29.79 -27.08 -9.03
N ASN A 27 30.14 -27.29 -7.77
CA ASN A 27 30.99 -28.40 -7.34
C ASN A 27 30.19 -29.71 -7.20
N SER A 28 28.92 -29.63 -6.81
CA SER A 28 28.00 -30.77 -6.71
C SER A 28 27.68 -31.38 -8.07
N ALA A 29 27.69 -30.56 -9.12
CA ALA A 29 27.61 -31.01 -10.51
C ALA A 29 28.89 -31.73 -11.00
N ARG A 30 30.00 -31.68 -10.23
CA ARG A 30 31.31 -32.22 -10.62
C ARG A 30 31.78 -33.40 -9.76
N ASP A 31 31.42 -33.50 -8.47
CA ASP A 31 31.94 -34.54 -7.56
C ASP A 31 30.89 -35.11 -6.58
N SER A 32 30.92 -36.44 -6.37
CA SER A 32 29.98 -37.22 -5.55
C SER A 32 30.40 -37.41 -4.08
N VAL A 33 30.88 -36.35 -3.40
CA VAL A 33 31.35 -36.47 -2.00
C VAL A 33 30.27 -36.05 -0.99
N ILE A 34 29.54 -37.05 -0.48
CA ILE A 34 28.35 -36.89 0.39
C ILE A 34 28.65 -36.24 1.76
N ASN A 35 29.82 -36.51 2.36
CA ASN A 35 30.13 -36.05 3.73
C ASN A 35 30.59 -34.59 3.84
N ALA A 36 31.23 -34.05 2.80
CA ALA A 36 31.63 -32.63 2.76
C ALA A 36 30.40 -31.73 2.50
N PHE A 37 29.46 -32.22 1.70
CA PHE A 37 28.21 -31.53 1.37
C PHE A 37 27.34 -31.24 2.61
N SER A 38 27.21 -32.23 3.52
CA SER A 38 26.40 -32.05 4.74
C SER A 38 26.92 -30.96 5.69
N ARG A 39 28.25 -30.83 5.85
CA ARG A 39 28.83 -29.76 6.69
C ARG A 39 28.65 -28.38 6.05
N ALA A 40 28.87 -28.26 4.74
CA ALA A 40 28.70 -27.00 4.01
C ALA A 40 27.25 -26.47 4.09
N VAL A 41 26.24 -27.35 3.96
CA VAL A 41 24.82 -26.97 4.13
C VAL A 41 24.54 -26.47 5.55
N THR A 42 25.16 -27.09 6.56
CA THR A 42 25.00 -26.68 7.97
C THR A 42 25.61 -25.29 8.22
N ASP A 43 26.77 -25.01 7.63
CA ASP A 43 27.43 -23.70 7.74
C ASP A 43 26.63 -22.61 7.02
N ILE A 44 26.08 -22.92 5.84
CA ILE A 44 25.17 -22.02 5.10
C ILE A 44 23.93 -21.72 5.95
N TRP A 45 23.31 -22.73 6.55
CA TRP A 45 22.14 -22.54 7.39
C TRP A 45 22.41 -21.65 8.61
N SER A 46 23.55 -21.86 9.26
CA SER A 46 24.01 -21.00 10.37
C SER A 46 24.20 -19.54 9.93
N CYS A 47 24.74 -19.32 8.71
CA CYS A 47 24.84 -17.97 8.15
C CYS A 47 23.45 -17.36 7.91
N LEU A 48 22.52 -18.13 7.36
CA LEU A 48 21.13 -17.71 7.14
C LEU A 48 20.40 -17.35 8.45
N ASP A 49 20.62 -18.10 9.53
CA ASP A 49 20.11 -17.75 10.86
C ASP A 49 20.60 -16.38 11.32
N ILE A 50 21.88 -16.10 11.12
CA ILE A 50 22.48 -14.83 11.52
C ILE A 50 21.97 -13.67 10.66
N ILE A 51 21.82 -13.88 9.35
CA ILE A 51 21.24 -12.90 8.40
C ILE A 51 19.83 -12.51 8.85
N CYS A 52 18.99 -13.50 9.18
CA CYS A 52 17.61 -13.27 9.63
C CYS A 52 17.58 -12.61 11.01
N ARG A 53 18.41 -13.07 11.95
CA ARG A 53 18.50 -12.51 13.31
C ARG A 53 18.95 -11.05 13.32
N LEU A 54 19.86 -10.67 12.43
CA LEU A 54 20.32 -9.29 12.26
C LEU A 54 19.39 -8.45 11.35
N ASN A 55 18.39 -9.08 10.73
CA ASN A 55 17.53 -8.49 9.71
C ASN A 55 18.33 -7.72 8.64
N ALA A 56 19.27 -8.42 8.01
CA ALA A 56 20.11 -7.82 6.99
C ALA A 56 19.28 -7.21 5.83
N PHE A 57 18.09 -7.74 5.55
CA PHE A 57 17.18 -7.20 4.53
C PHE A 57 16.71 -5.79 4.88
N LYS A 58 16.25 -5.58 6.12
CA LYS A 58 15.85 -4.26 6.61
C LYS A 58 17.02 -3.28 6.57
N PHE A 59 18.19 -3.71 7.03
CA PHE A 59 19.39 -2.87 7.04
C PHE A 59 19.80 -2.45 5.62
N LEU A 60 19.82 -3.40 4.67
CA LEU A 60 20.13 -3.13 3.27
C LEU A 60 19.14 -2.14 2.65
N ARG A 61 17.83 -2.30 2.93
CA ARG A 61 16.82 -1.35 2.47
C ARG A 61 16.99 0.03 3.10
N GLU A 62 16.90 0.14 4.41
CA GLU A 62 16.74 1.42 5.11
C GLU A 62 18.05 2.20 5.29
N ARG A 63 19.17 1.48 5.47
CA ARG A 63 20.46 2.10 5.83
C ARG A 63 21.44 2.15 4.68
N VAL A 64 21.17 1.44 3.58
CA VAL A 64 22.00 1.48 2.37
C VAL A 64 21.20 2.05 1.21
N MET A 65 20.13 1.38 0.74
CA MET A 65 19.41 1.82 -0.46
C MET A 65 18.62 3.11 -0.24
N GLN A 66 17.98 3.31 0.92
CA GLN A 66 17.23 4.53 1.24
C GLN A 66 18.11 5.65 1.84
N ALA A 67 19.41 5.40 2.01
CA ALA A 67 20.31 6.43 2.52
C ALA A 67 20.42 7.59 1.51
N ALA A 68 20.48 8.82 2.02
CA ALA A 68 20.66 10.01 1.18
C ALA A 68 21.92 9.93 0.30
N ALA A 69 22.96 9.23 0.75
CA ALA A 69 24.16 9.00 -0.04
C ALA A 69 23.90 8.15 -1.29
N TYR A 70 23.02 7.15 -1.18
CA TYR A 70 22.64 6.30 -2.31
C TYR A 70 21.59 6.99 -3.20
N GLN A 71 20.58 7.63 -2.60
CA GLN A 71 19.47 8.24 -3.34
C GLN A 71 19.87 9.50 -4.13
N ASN A 72 20.96 10.17 -3.73
CA ASN A 72 21.46 11.37 -4.39
C ASN A 72 22.78 11.12 -5.16
N ASP A 73 23.16 9.86 -5.35
CA ASP A 73 24.33 9.52 -6.17
C ASP A 73 24.00 9.66 -7.67
N ASP A 74 25.01 9.47 -8.52
CA ASP A 74 24.84 9.48 -9.97
C ASP A 74 23.88 8.37 -10.43
N ASP A 75 22.96 8.70 -11.35
CA ASP A 75 21.92 7.78 -11.83
C ASP A 75 22.51 6.48 -12.41
N ASP A 76 23.65 6.53 -13.10
CA ASP A 76 24.32 5.34 -13.65
C ASP A 76 24.86 4.45 -12.52
N ILE A 77 25.33 5.06 -11.43
CA ILE A 77 25.84 4.36 -10.25
C ILE A 77 24.68 3.70 -9.49
N VAL A 78 23.57 4.42 -9.30
CA VAL A 78 22.34 3.89 -8.68
C VAL A 78 21.79 2.72 -9.49
N TYR A 79 21.71 2.86 -10.81
CA TYR A 79 21.30 1.81 -11.73
C TYR A 79 22.19 0.57 -11.59
N MET A 80 23.51 0.75 -11.64
CA MET A 80 24.48 -0.34 -11.50
C MET A 80 24.33 -1.08 -10.16
N TYR A 81 24.26 -0.35 -9.04
CA TYR A 81 24.11 -0.98 -7.72
C TYR A 81 22.74 -1.64 -7.54
N THR A 82 21.67 -1.06 -8.08
CA THR A 82 20.35 -1.71 -8.09
C THR A 82 20.40 -3.02 -8.88
N GLY A 83 21.10 -3.04 -10.03
CA GLY A 83 21.33 -4.25 -10.80
C GLY A 83 22.13 -5.33 -10.04
N TYR A 84 23.10 -4.94 -9.20
CA TYR A 84 23.80 -5.89 -8.33
C TYR A 84 22.93 -6.41 -7.18
N ALA A 85 22.15 -5.53 -6.54
CA ALA A 85 21.19 -5.93 -5.51
C ALA A 85 20.14 -6.90 -6.09
N HIS A 86 19.62 -6.61 -7.27
CA HIS A 86 18.73 -7.50 -8.01
C HIS A 86 19.36 -8.87 -8.22
N LYS A 87 20.58 -8.95 -8.77
CA LYS A 87 21.28 -10.24 -8.99
C LYS A 87 21.49 -11.02 -7.69
N LEU A 88 21.94 -10.34 -6.64
CA LEU A 88 22.12 -10.95 -5.32
C LEU A 88 20.80 -11.55 -4.82
N MET A 89 19.70 -10.78 -4.91
CA MET A 89 18.40 -11.22 -4.45
C MET A 89 17.83 -12.34 -5.32
N MET A 90 18.00 -12.32 -6.65
CA MET A 90 17.50 -13.41 -7.50
C MET A 90 18.21 -14.72 -7.15
N CYS A 91 19.53 -14.72 -7.01
CA CYS A 91 20.27 -15.90 -6.56
C CYS A 91 19.85 -16.36 -5.15
N PHE A 92 19.57 -15.41 -4.24
CA PHE A 92 19.05 -15.75 -2.92
C PHE A 92 17.66 -16.40 -2.99
N LEU A 93 16.72 -15.83 -3.74
CA LEU A 93 15.33 -16.28 -3.81
C LEU A 93 15.15 -17.59 -4.59
N SER A 94 16.03 -17.86 -5.57
CA SER A 94 15.95 -19.07 -6.39
C SER A 94 16.61 -20.30 -5.79
N HIS A 95 17.58 -20.11 -4.88
CA HIS A 95 18.33 -21.23 -4.29
C HIS A 95 17.48 -22.07 -3.31
N PRO A 96 17.47 -23.42 -3.41
CA PRO A 96 16.63 -24.29 -2.58
C PRO A 96 16.78 -24.09 -1.07
N THR A 97 18.02 -24.01 -0.56
CA THR A 97 18.28 -23.83 0.88
C THR A 97 17.75 -22.49 1.40
N SER A 98 17.81 -21.45 0.57
CA SER A 98 17.24 -20.15 0.93
C SER A 98 15.73 -20.22 0.93
N ARG A 99 15.10 -20.92 -0.02
CA ARG A 99 13.64 -21.12 -0.04
C ARG A 99 13.14 -21.83 1.22
N ASP A 100 13.84 -22.86 1.68
CA ASP A 100 13.53 -23.52 2.95
C ASP A 100 13.64 -22.55 4.13
N LYS A 101 14.63 -21.66 4.11
CA LYS A 101 14.76 -20.62 5.13
C LYS A 101 13.65 -19.59 5.08
N ILE A 102 13.31 -19.12 3.88
CA ILE A 102 12.22 -18.17 3.64
C ILE A 102 10.92 -18.77 4.17
N LYS A 103 10.70 -20.07 3.96
CA LYS A 103 9.57 -20.80 4.52
C LYS A 103 9.54 -20.78 6.04
N GLU A 104 10.65 -21.09 6.68
CA GLU A 104 10.77 -21.04 8.13
C GLU A 104 10.45 -19.64 8.69
N ILE A 105 11.00 -18.58 8.10
CA ILE A 105 10.75 -17.20 8.58
C ILE A 105 9.35 -16.69 8.25
N LYS A 106 8.75 -17.15 7.14
CA LYS A 106 7.36 -16.87 6.76
C LYS A 106 6.41 -17.50 7.78
N GLU A 107 6.56 -18.79 8.07
CA GLU A 107 5.75 -19.50 9.08
C GLU A 107 5.90 -18.86 10.46
N LYS A 108 7.11 -18.45 10.85
CA LYS A 108 7.33 -17.70 12.10
C LYS A 108 6.61 -16.34 12.11
N ALA A 109 6.63 -15.59 11.01
CA ALA A 109 5.96 -14.30 10.90
C ALA A 109 4.42 -14.44 10.93
N MET A 110 3.89 -15.50 10.32
CA MET A 110 2.45 -15.81 10.31
C MET A 110 1.90 -16.21 11.67
N ASN A 111 2.71 -16.93 12.45
CA ASN A 111 2.36 -17.36 13.81
C ASN A 111 2.67 -16.31 14.88
N ALA A 112 3.37 -15.22 14.53
CA ALA A 112 3.61 -14.12 15.45
C ALA A 112 2.27 -13.43 15.74
N LEU A 113 1.93 -13.31 17.04
CA LEU A 113 0.76 -12.56 17.47
C LEU A 113 0.85 -11.14 16.92
N SER A 114 -0.19 -10.67 16.22
CA SER A 114 -0.31 -9.25 15.91
C SER A 114 -0.22 -8.49 17.23
N PRO A 115 0.66 -7.49 17.37
CA PRO A 115 0.61 -6.62 18.52
C PRO A 115 -0.79 -5.99 18.52
N TYR A 116 -1.61 -6.35 19.50
CA TYR A 116 -2.80 -5.58 19.80
C TYR A 116 -2.33 -4.17 20.10
N SER A 117 -2.56 -3.24 19.19
CA SER A 117 -2.45 -1.82 19.48
C SER A 117 -3.46 -1.52 20.58
N LEU A 118 -2.99 -1.40 21.82
CA LEU A 118 -3.76 -0.71 22.84
C LEU A 118 -4.04 0.71 22.31
N PRO A 119 -5.25 1.25 22.47
CA PRO A 119 -5.54 2.61 22.08
C PRO A 119 -4.53 3.53 22.79
N GLN A 120 -3.75 4.24 22.00
CA GLN A 120 -2.79 5.23 22.47
C GLN A 120 -3.59 6.41 23.00
N ASP A 121 -3.94 6.36 24.28
CA ASP A 121 -4.42 7.54 25.00
C ASP A 121 -3.24 8.52 25.04
N HIS A 122 -3.28 9.56 24.20
CA HIS A 122 -2.30 10.64 24.17
C HIS A 122 -2.43 11.53 25.42
N ARG A 123 -2.10 10.98 26.58
CA ARG A 123 -1.71 11.72 27.77
C ARG A 123 -0.46 11.08 28.33
N GLU A 124 0.69 11.54 27.84
CA GLU A 124 1.98 11.24 28.46
C GLU A 124 2.03 11.91 29.84
N ASP A 125 1.88 11.10 30.89
CA ASP A 125 2.26 11.47 32.25
C ASP A 125 3.79 11.27 32.39
N PRO A 126 4.58 12.30 32.71
CA PRO A 126 6.04 12.27 32.54
C PRO A 126 6.81 11.55 33.68
N ASN A 127 6.20 10.62 34.41
CA ASN A 127 6.77 10.09 35.65
C ASN A 127 6.63 8.58 35.87
N ILE A 128 6.85 7.76 34.83
CA ILE A 128 7.11 6.32 35.04
C ILE A 128 8.40 5.92 34.35
N SER A 129 9.41 5.68 35.19
CA SER A 129 10.73 5.14 34.87
C SER A 129 10.64 3.87 34.02
N GLY A 130 11.51 3.83 33.01
CA GLY A 130 11.55 2.78 31.98
C GLY A 130 11.85 1.39 32.50
N GLU A 131 11.09 0.44 31.97
CA GLU A 131 11.51 -0.87 31.46
C GLU A 131 10.28 -1.45 30.74
N GLN A 132 10.47 -1.94 29.50
CA GLN A 132 9.45 -2.37 28.53
C GLN A 132 8.90 -1.30 27.56
N ILE A 133 9.79 -0.53 26.94
CA ILE A 133 9.52 -0.04 25.58
C ILE A 133 9.73 -1.23 24.64
N GLY A 134 8.65 -1.72 24.05
CA GLY A 134 8.63 -2.93 23.21
C GLY A 134 9.72 -2.87 22.13
N GLN A 135 10.63 -3.85 22.13
CA GLN A 135 11.57 -4.01 21.04
C GLN A 135 10.79 -4.16 19.71
N PRO A 136 11.20 -3.49 18.63
CA PRO A 136 10.59 -3.73 17.32
C PRO A 136 10.78 -5.21 17.00
N ILE A 137 9.67 -5.93 16.85
CA ILE A 137 9.68 -7.36 16.52
C ILE A 137 10.48 -7.51 15.23
N ASN A 138 11.57 -8.26 15.29
CA ASN A 138 12.37 -8.53 14.11
C ASN A 138 11.55 -9.41 13.15
N GLN A 139 11.11 -8.85 12.02
CA GLN A 139 10.31 -9.52 11.00
C GLN A 139 11.07 -9.64 9.67
N PRO A 140 12.05 -10.56 9.57
CA PRO A 140 12.89 -10.69 8.39
C PRO A 140 12.11 -11.04 7.12
N PHE A 141 10.96 -11.72 7.25
CA PHE A 141 10.10 -12.02 6.09
C PHE A 141 9.46 -10.75 5.51
N VAL A 142 8.91 -9.88 6.36
CA VAL A 142 8.36 -8.59 5.93
C VAL A 142 9.46 -7.74 5.28
N SER A 143 10.61 -7.64 5.93
CA SER A 143 11.75 -6.87 5.41
C SER A 143 12.32 -7.43 4.10
N LEU A 144 12.21 -8.75 3.87
CA LEU A 144 12.56 -9.37 2.59
C LEU A 144 11.62 -8.91 1.48
N LEU A 145 10.29 -8.95 1.71
CA LEU A 145 9.30 -8.48 0.73
C LEU A 145 9.51 -7.00 0.39
N GLU A 146 9.74 -6.18 1.42
CA GLU A 146 10.00 -4.75 1.26
C GLU A 146 11.30 -4.44 0.52
N LEU A 147 12.39 -5.19 0.80
CA LEU A 147 13.64 -5.04 0.07
C LEU A 147 13.49 -5.41 -1.40
N VAL A 148 12.77 -6.51 -1.69
CA VAL A 148 12.48 -6.89 -3.07
C VAL A 148 11.66 -5.78 -3.74
N GLY A 149 10.64 -5.25 -3.05
CA GLY A 149 9.87 -4.08 -3.51
C GLY A 149 10.77 -2.90 -3.87
N GLU A 150 11.65 -2.46 -2.97
CA GLU A 150 12.56 -1.33 -3.19
C GLU A 150 13.40 -1.47 -4.48
N ILE A 151 13.89 -2.67 -4.79
CA ILE A 151 14.65 -2.94 -6.02
C ILE A 151 13.79 -2.69 -7.27
N TYR A 152 12.56 -3.21 -7.30
CA TYR A 152 11.66 -3.07 -8.46
C TYR A 152 10.94 -1.73 -8.51
N GLN A 153 10.88 -1.00 -7.40
CA GLN A 153 10.41 0.40 -7.40
C GLN A 153 11.39 1.29 -8.16
N LYS A 154 12.70 1.05 -7.98
CA LYS A 154 13.76 1.77 -8.68
C LYS A 154 13.85 1.36 -10.15
N GLU A 155 13.78 0.07 -10.42
CA GLU A 155 13.93 -0.48 -11.77
C GLU A 155 12.76 -1.41 -12.16
N PRO A 156 11.58 -0.84 -12.51
CA PRO A 156 10.38 -1.63 -12.86
C PRO A 156 10.57 -2.58 -14.04
N GLU A 157 11.48 -2.25 -14.96
CA GLU A 157 11.76 -3.05 -16.17
C GLU A 157 12.37 -4.42 -15.84
N LEU A 158 13.01 -4.58 -14.67
CA LEU A 158 13.60 -5.86 -14.23
C LEU A 158 12.55 -6.95 -13.99
N VAL A 159 11.26 -6.60 -13.97
CA VAL A 159 10.15 -7.57 -13.86
C VAL A 159 10.00 -8.40 -15.14
N HIS A 160 10.39 -7.85 -16.30
CA HIS A 160 10.19 -8.49 -17.60
C HIS A 160 11.01 -9.78 -17.71
N GLY A 161 10.35 -10.90 -18.05
CA GLY A 161 10.99 -12.20 -18.23
C GLY A 161 11.54 -12.85 -16.95
N ASN A 162 11.27 -12.30 -15.78
CA ASN A 162 11.83 -12.78 -14.51
C ASN A 162 10.96 -13.85 -13.84
N GLU A 163 11.02 -15.08 -14.35
CA GLU A 163 10.22 -16.20 -13.83
C GLU A 163 10.63 -16.64 -12.41
N GLU A 164 11.88 -16.41 -12.00
CA GLU A 164 12.35 -16.70 -10.63
C GLU A 164 11.68 -15.80 -9.60
N LEU A 165 11.55 -14.50 -9.91
CA LEU A 165 10.80 -13.55 -9.11
C LEU A 165 9.33 -13.99 -8.97
N TRP A 166 8.67 -14.32 -10.09
CA TRP A 166 7.26 -14.71 -10.04
C TRP A 166 7.03 -16.02 -9.29
N THR A 167 7.98 -16.96 -9.37
CA THR A 167 7.97 -18.17 -8.54
C THR A 167 8.01 -17.83 -7.05
N PHE A 168 8.88 -16.88 -6.66
CA PHE A 168 8.93 -16.38 -5.29
C PHE A 168 7.64 -15.65 -4.88
N VAL A 169 7.07 -14.80 -5.74
CA VAL A 169 5.84 -14.05 -5.47
C VAL A 169 4.66 -15.00 -5.23
N VAL A 170 4.48 -16.01 -6.09
CA VAL A 170 3.46 -17.05 -5.91
C VAL A 170 3.63 -17.75 -4.58
N TYR A 171 4.85 -18.15 -4.24
CA TYR A 171 5.11 -18.79 -2.96
C TYR A 171 4.87 -17.84 -1.76
N ALA A 172 5.28 -16.58 -1.87
CA ALA A 172 5.17 -15.60 -0.79
C ALA A 172 3.71 -15.29 -0.43
N GLY A 173 2.82 -15.25 -1.42
CA GLY A 173 1.41 -14.87 -1.25
C GLY A 173 0.49 -15.93 -0.61
N GLU A 174 0.95 -17.17 -0.43
CA GLU A 174 0.12 -18.24 0.14
C GLU A 174 -0.16 -18.00 1.63
N ASP A 175 -1.43 -18.17 2.05
CA ASP A 175 -1.88 -18.34 3.44
C ASP A 175 -1.48 -17.25 4.46
N HIS A 176 -1.57 -15.97 4.07
CA HIS A 176 -1.41 -14.85 5.01
C HIS A 176 -2.47 -14.86 6.13
N THR A 177 -2.02 -15.08 7.38
CA THR A 177 -2.84 -15.01 8.61
C THR A 177 -2.57 -13.76 9.44
N ASN A 178 -1.53 -13.00 9.11
CA ASN A 178 -1.09 -11.81 9.84
C ASN A 178 -1.17 -10.58 8.91
N THR A 179 -1.82 -9.51 9.38
CA THR A 179 -2.03 -8.25 8.64
C THR A 179 -0.73 -7.64 8.13
N GLN A 180 0.35 -7.61 8.93
CA GLN A 180 1.62 -7.00 8.53
C GLN A 180 2.25 -7.76 7.36
N THR A 181 2.17 -9.10 7.38
CA THR A 181 2.67 -9.92 6.27
C THR A 181 1.83 -9.73 5.00
N LEU A 182 0.50 -9.60 5.15
CA LEU A 182 -0.41 -9.35 4.03
C LEU A 182 -0.14 -7.97 3.40
N VAL A 183 -0.04 -6.93 4.24
CA VAL A 183 0.25 -5.56 3.80
C VAL A 183 1.59 -5.48 3.08
N ALA A 184 2.63 -6.12 3.62
CA ALA A 184 3.95 -6.17 2.96
C ALA A 184 3.91 -6.89 1.61
N PHE A 185 3.15 -7.99 1.51
CA PHE A 185 2.98 -8.73 0.27
C PHE A 185 2.21 -7.92 -0.78
N LEU A 186 1.10 -7.27 -0.39
CA LEU A 186 0.35 -6.38 -1.27
C LEU A 186 1.20 -5.17 -1.69
N GLY A 187 2.03 -4.63 -0.80
CA GLY A 187 3.00 -3.58 -1.14
C GLY A 187 4.01 -4.02 -2.20
N LEU A 188 4.51 -5.26 -2.10
CA LEU A 188 5.34 -5.85 -3.15
C LEU A 188 4.56 -5.95 -4.48
N LEU A 189 3.33 -6.48 -4.47
CA LEU A 189 2.51 -6.58 -5.69
C LEU A 189 2.23 -5.20 -6.33
N SER A 190 1.93 -4.18 -5.52
CA SER A 190 1.72 -2.81 -6.00
C SER A 190 2.96 -2.29 -6.72
N THR A 191 4.15 -2.57 -6.15
CA THR A 191 5.42 -2.17 -6.76
C THR A 191 5.68 -2.91 -8.08
N LEU A 192 5.45 -4.23 -8.10
CA LEU A 192 5.61 -5.05 -9.30
C LEU A 192 4.61 -4.71 -10.42
N ALA A 193 3.50 -4.05 -10.09
CA ALA A 193 2.51 -3.56 -11.04
C ALA A 193 2.86 -2.19 -11.66
N SER A 194 4.12 -1.74 -11.57
CA SER A 194 4.59 -0.45 -12.12
C SER A 194 4.98 -0.49 -13.60
N SER A 195 4.75 -1.61 -14.30
CA SER A 195 4.89 -1.76 -15.75
C SER A 195 3.66 -2.45 -16.33
N ASP A 196 3.47 -2.43 -17.64
CA ASP A 196 2.34 -3.07 -18.30
C ASP A 196 2.33 -4.60 -18.12
N VAL A 197 3.49 -5.24 -18.29
CA VAL A 197 3.69 -6.68 -18.07
C VAL A 197 3.49 -7.03 -16.60
N GLY A 198 4.01 -6.21 -15.69
CA GLY A 198 3.85 -6.39 -14.26
C GLY A 198 2.40 -6.29 -13.82
N ALA A 199 1.69 -5.25 -14.28
CA ALA A 199 0.28 -5.02 -13.99
C ALA A 199 -0.60 -6.17 -14.48
N ALA A 200 -0.37 -6.68 -15.70
CA ALA A 200 -1.09 -7.82 -16.23
C ALA A 200 -0.88 -9.09 -15.38
N LYS A 201 0.38 -9.42 -15.04
CA LYS A 201 0.70 -10.58 -14.19
C LYS A 201 0.09 -10.46 -12.79
N VAL A 202 0.14 -9.28 -12.15
CA VAL A 202 -0.49 -9.06 -10.83
C VAL A 202 -2.01 -9.18 -10.91
N TYR A 203 -2.61 -8.63 -11.97
CA TYR A 203 -4.04 -8.77 -12.21
C TYR A 203 -4.47 -10.24 -12.32
N GLU A 204 -3.78 -11.03 -13.14
CA GLU A 204 -4.05 -12.47 -13.32
C GLU A 204 -3.87 -13.26 -12.03
N LEU A 205 -2.82 -12.94 -11.27
CA LEU A 205 -2.47 -13.61 -10.01
C LEU A 205 -3.53 -13.39 -8.93
N LEU A 206 -4.10 -12.19 -8.83
CA LEU A 206 -5.18 -11.86 -7.90
C LEU A 206 -6.58 -12.19 -8.43
N GLN A 207 -6.75 -12.35 -9.75
CA GLN A 207 -7.98 -12.86 -10.35
C GLN A 207 -8.08 -14.39 -10.24
N GLY A 208 -6.94 -15.07 -10.35
CA GLY A 208 -6.84 -16.51 -10.30
C GLY A 208 -7.19 -17.09 -8.92
N LYS A 209 -7.32 -18.41 -8.86
CA LYS A 209 -7.48 -19.17 -7.61
C LYS A 209 -6.13 -19.60 -7.01
N ILE A 210 -5.06 -18.89 -7.36
CA ILE A 210 -3.70 -19.23 -6.91
C ILE A 210 -3.63 -19.12 -5.39
N TYR A 211 -4.16 -18.02 -4.84
CA TYR A 211 -4.27 -17.85 -3.40
C TYR A 211 -5.68 -18.16 -2.92
N ARG A 212 -5.77 -18.78 -1.74
CA ARG A 212 -7.06 -19.10 -1.11
C ARG A 212 -7.72 -17.87 -0.48
N SER A 213 -6.91 -16.97 0.09
CA SER A 213 -7.37 -15.84 0.89
C SER A 213 -7.11 -14.47 0.26
N VAL A 214 -6.24 -14.37 -0.75
CA VAL A 214 -5.80 -13.11 -1.33
C VAL A 214 -6.27 -13.00 -2.78
N GLY A 215 -7.10 -12.02 -3.10
CA GLY A 215 -7.61 -11.87 -4.47
C GLY A 215 -8.55 -10.68 -4.63
N TRP A 216 -8.94 -10.38 -5.87
CA TRP A 216 -9.85 -9.26 -6.16
C TRP A 216 -11.21 -9.43 -5.50
N ASN A 217 -11.76 -10.65 -5.50
CA ASN A 217 -13.01 -10.94 -4.81
C ASN A 217 -12.90 -10.64 -3.31
N THR A 218 -11.77 -10.99 -2.67
CA THR A 218 -11.55 -10.65 -1.25
C THR A 218 -11.68 -9.14 -1.01
N LEU A 219 -11.09 -8.30 -1.86
CA LEU A 219 -11.22 -6.84 -1.75
C LEU A 219 -12.68 -6.40 -1.86
N PHE A 220 -13.37 -6.76 -2.94
CA PHE A 220 -14.74 -6.29 -3.21
C PHE A 220 -15.79 -6.87 -2.24
N ASP A 221 -15.60 -8.12 -1.80
CA ASP A 221 -16.43 -8.75 -0.77
C ASP A 221 -16.23 -8.05 0.57
N CYS A 222 -14.99 -7.70 0.94
CA CYS A 222 -14.72 -6.95 2.18
C CYS A 222 -15.42 -5.58 2.19
N LEU A 223 -15.34 -4.82 1.10
CA LEU A 223 -16.04 -3.54 0.97
C LEU A 223 -17.56 -3.70 1.16
N SER A 224 -18.14 -4.74 0.53
CA SER A 224 -19.57 -5.04 0.62
C SER A 224 -20.00 -5.49 2.02
N ILE A 225 -19.18 -6.31 2.70
CA ILE A 225 -19.42 -6.75 4.08
C ILE A 225 -19.44 -5.54 5.04
N TYR A 226 -18.48 -4.62 4.90
CA TYR A 226 -18.44 -3.41 5.72
C TYR A 226 -19.62 -2.48 5.44
N GLU A 227 -19.97 -2.27 4.17
CA GLU A 227 -21.18 -1.52 3.79
C GLU A 227 -22.43 -2.10 4.48
N GLU A 228 -22.63 -3.41 4.41
CA GLU A 228 -23.78 -4.05 5.06
C GLU A 228 -23.78 -3.89 6.58
N LYS A 229 -22.62 -4.00 7.23
CA LYS A 229 -22.50 -3.80 8.69
C LYS A 229 -22.91 -2.39 9.08
N PHE A 230 -22.42 -1.37 8.36
CA PHE A 230 -22.80 0.02 8.62
C PHE A 230 -24.29 0.27 8.35
N LYS A 231 -24.84 -0.25 7.24
CA LYS A 231 -26.30 -0.14 6.95
C LYS A 231 -27.16 -0.75 8.05
N LYS A 232 -26.82 -1.95 8.52
CA LYS A 232 -27.55 -2.64 9.60
C LYS A 232 -27.50 -1.82 10.90
N SER A 233 -26.36 -1.22 11.22
CA SER A 233 -26.18 -0.37 12.40
C SER A 233 -27.05 0.89 12.34
N LEU A 234 -27.08 1.61 11.21
CA LEU A 234 -27.92 2.80 11.02
C LEU A 234 -29.43 2.50 11.13
N GLN A 235 -29.87 1.30 10.75
CA GLN A 235 -31.27 0.88 10.83
C GLN A 235 -31.70 0.51 12.26
N SER A 236 -30.75 0.10 13.12
CA SER A 236 -31.02 -0.16 14.53
C SER A 236 -30.87 1.15 15.33
N SER A 237 -31.98 1.77 15.71
CA SER A 237 -32.08 3.09 16.36
C SER A 237 -31.37 3.27 17.72
N THR A 238 -30.60 2.27 18.16
CA THR A 238 -29.83 2.24 19.42
C THR A 238 -28.35 1.90 19.23
N SER A 239 -27.87 1.66 18.01
CA SER A 239 -26.47 1.31 17.75
C SER A 239 -25.67 2.53 17.30
N MET A 240 -24.58 2.83 18.00
CA MET A 240 -23.48 3.60 17.40
C MET A 240 -22.93 2.83 16.20
N LEU A 241 -22.38 3.54 15.21
CA LEU A 241 -21.68 2.89 14.10
C LEU A 241 -20.51 2.06 14.66
N PRO A 242 -20.26 0.86 14.12
CA PRO A 242 -19.13 0.04 14.57
C PRO A 242 -17.81 0.73 14.24
N ASP A 243 -16.80 0.54 15.08
CA ASP A 243 -15.44 0.97 14.76
C ASP A 243 -14.90 0.17 13.56
N PHE A 244 -14.06 0.82 12.75
CA PHE A 244 -13.35 0.16 11.66
C PHE A 244 -12.02 -0.40 12.20
N PRO A 245 -11.81 -1.74 12.20
CA PRO A 245 -10.56 -2.31 12.70
C PRO A 245 -9.35 -1.81 11.91
N GLU A 246 -8.33 -1.28 12.61
CA GLU A 246 -7.14 -0.69 11.99
C GLU A 246 -6.39 -1.69 11.07
N GLY A 247 -6.29 -2.96 11.48
CA GLY A 247 -5.66 -3.99 10.64
C GLY A 247 -6.40 -4.24 9.32
N ASP A 248 -7.73 -4.17 9.34
CA ASP A 248 -8.55 -4.33 8.13
C ASP A 248 -8.43 -3.08 7.24
N ALA A 249 -8.38 -1.88 7.84
CA ALA A 249 -8.18 -0.65 7.09
C ALA A 249 -6.81 -0.64 6.39
N GLN A 250 -5.74 -1.04 7.08
CA GLN A 250 -4.40 -1.17 6.50
C GLN A 250 -4.35 -2.18 5.35
N ALA A 251 -4.99 -3.35 5.52
CA ALA A 251 -5.08 -4.35 4.46
C ALA A 251 -5.84 -3.81 3.24
N LEU A 252 -6.97 -3.12 3.44
CA LEU A 252 -7.75 -2.51 2.36
C LEU A 252 -6.94 -1.42 1.64
N VAL A 253 -6.25 -0.54 2.36
CA VAL A 253 -5.36 0.46 1.75
C VAL A 253 -4.31 -0.20 0.87
N ALA A 254 -3.68 -1.28 1.35
CA ALA A 254 -2.69 -2.00 0.57
C ALA A 254 -3.29 -2.63 -0.70
N TYR A 255 -4.48 -3.24 -0.61
CA TYR A 255 -5.20 -3.73 -1.80
C TYR A 255 -5.54 -2.62 -2.79
N LEU A 256 -6.00 -1.47 -2.29
CA LEU A 256 -6.35 -0.30 -3.09
C LEU A 256 -5.12 0.27 -3.82
N ALA A 257 -3.95 0.24 -3.19
CA ALA A 257 -2.68 0.58 -3.85
C ALA A 257 -2.31 -0.40 -4.98
N VAL A 258 -2.59 -1.70 -4.82
CA VAL A 258 -2.42 -2.68 -5.91
C VAL A 258 -3.41 -2.39 -7.04
N LEU A 259 -4.68 -2.19 -6.70
CA LEU A 259 -5.74 -1.88 -7.67
C LEU A 259 -5.40 -0.64 -8.50
N GLN A 260 -4.98 0.43 -7.83
CA GLN A 260 -4.56 1.68 -8.47
C GLN A 260 -3.44 1.41 -9.48
N LYS A 261 -2.34 0.76 -9.06
CA LYS A 261 -1.20 0.48 -9.95
C LYS A 261 -1.54 -0.42 -11.12
N VAL A 262 -2.35 -1.45 -10.89
CA VAL A 262 -2.82 -2.36 -11.94
C VAL A 262 -3.65 -1.60 -12.98
N VAL A 263 -4.56 -0.73 -12.55
CA VAL A 263 -5.41 0.05 -13.46
C VAL A 263 -4.58 1.10 -14.21
N GLU A 264 -3.68 1.81 -13.54
CA GLU A 264 -2.82 2.85 -14.12
C GLU A 264 -1.90 2.31 -15.22
N ASN A 265 -1.25 1.18 -14.96
CA ASN A 265 -0.19 0.64 -15.83
C ASN A 265 -0.67 -0.48 -16.76
N GLY A 266 -1.86 -1.05 -16.54
CA GLY A 266 -2.40 -2.13 -17.36
C GLY A 266 -2.56 -1.73 -18.84
N ASN A 267 -2.43 -2.71 -19.74
CA ASN A 267 -2.57 -2.48 -21.17
C ASN A 267 -3.94 -1.83 -21.49
N PRO A 268 -4.01 -0.67 -22.20
CA PRO A 268 -5.26 0.05 -22.46
C PRO A 268 -6.35 -0.78 -23.16
N SER A 269 -5.97 -1.81 -23.93
CA SER A 269 -6.91 -2.68 -24.61
C SER A 269 -7.56 -3.71 -23.69
N GLU A 270 -6.84 -4.13 -22.65
CA GLU A 270 -7.23 -5.20 -21.74
C GLU A 270 -7.90 -4.64 -20.49
N ARG A 271 -7.30 -3.61 -19.86
CA ARG A 271 -7.74 -3.05 -18.57
C ARG A 271 -9.18 -2.57 -18.54
N ARG A 272 -9.73 -2.20 -19.70
CA ARG A 272 -11.15 -1.82 -19.86
C ARG A 272 -12.14 -2.94 -19.52
N LYS A 273 -11.69 -4.19 -19.46
CA LYS A 273 -12.54 -5.37 -19.20
C LYS A 273 -12.30 -5.98 -17.82
N TRP A 274 -11.30 -5.51 -17.08
CA TRP A 274 -10.84 -6.15 -15.85
C TRP A 274 -11.79 -5.93 -14.67
N PHE A 275 -12.30 -4.71 -14.51
CA PHE A 275 -13.19 -4.34 -13.42
C PHE A 275 -14.46 -3.69 -13.98
N PRO A 276 -15.47 -4.50 -14.36
CA PRO A 276 -16.71 -3.98 -14.94
C PRO A 276 -17.63 -3.31 -13.91
N ASP A 277 -17.50 -3.65 -12.63
CA ASP A 277 -18.23 -3.04 -11.52
C ASP A 277 -17.24 -2.38 -10.55
N ILE A 278 -17.37 -1.06 -10.41
CA ILE A 278 -16.54 -0.23 -9.53
C ILE A 278 -17.34 0.40 -8.39
N GLU A 279 -18.66 0.18 -8.35
CA GLU A 279 -19.55 0.78 -7.34
C GLU A 279 -19.13 0.48 -5.89
N PRO A 280 -18.65 -0.74 -5.54
CA PRO A 280 -18.20 -1.03 -4.17
C PRO A 280 -17.13 -0.08 -3.62
N LEU A 281 -16.31 0.54 -4.49
CA LEU A 281 -15.28 1.49 -4.06
C LEU A 281 -15.86 2.78 -3.46
N PHE A 282 -17.12 3.12 -3.79
CA PHE A 282 -17.77 4.36 -3.36
C PHE A 282 -18.57 4.19 -2.07
N LYS A 283 -19.04 2.97 -1.81
CA LYS A 283 -20.04 2.66 -0.79
C LYS A 283 -19.61 2.92 0.64
N LEU A 284 -18.30 3.06 0.90
CA LEU A 284 -17.77 3.37 2.22
C LEU A 284 -17.50 4.88 2.46
N LEU A 285 -17.55 5.72 1.41
CA LEU A 285 -17.12 7.13 1.50
C LEU A 285 -18.02 7.97 2.42
N SER A 286 -19.31 7.65 2.48
CA SER A 286 -20.31 8.39 3.26
C SER A 286 -20.36 8.07 4.76
N TYR A 287 -19.58 7.10 5.24
CA TYR A 287 -19.60 6.73 6.67
C TYR A 287 -18.51 7.47 7.46
N GLU A 288 -18.90 8.04 8.60
CA GLU A 288 -18.00 8.76 9.52
C GLU A 288 -16.89 7.88 10.11
N ASN A 289 -17.22 6.63 10.45
CA ASN A 289 -16.30 5.72 11.12
C ASN A 289 -15.23 5.11 10.20
N VAL A 290 -15.31 5.36 8.89
CA VAL A 290 -14.28 4.91 7.94
C VAL A 290 -13.09 5.87 8.04
N PRO A 291 -11.87 5.40 8.33
CA PRO A 291 -10.72 6.29 8.53
C PRO A 291 -10.45 7.20 7.33
N PRO A 292 -10.10 8.49 7.54
CA PRO A 292 -9.85 9.44 6.44
C PRO A 292 -8.81 8.96 5.43
N TYR A 293 -7.74 8.29 5.89
CA TYR A 293 -6.71 7.75 5.01
C TYR A 293 -7.22 6.59 4.13
N LEU A 294 -8.17 5.79 4.61
CA LEU A 294 -8.79 4.72 3.83
C LEU A 294 -9.73 5.30 2.77
N LYS A 295 -10.49 6.35 3.12
CA LYS A 295 -11.25 7.12 2.11
C LYS A 295 -10.33 7.75 1.08
N GLY A 296 -9.19 8.25 1.53
CA GLY A 296 -8.07 8.69 0.71
C GLY A 296 -7.68 7.66 -0.35
N ALA A 297 -7.37 6.45 0.11
CA ALA A 297 -7.00 5.33 -0.75
C ALA A 297 -8.12 4.94 -1.72
N LEU A 298 -9.39 4.88 -1.26
CA LEU A 298 -10.54 4.58 -2.12
C LEU A 298 -10.64 5.58 -3.27
N ARG A 299 -10.59 6.89 -2.98
CA ARG A 299 -10.66 7.93 -4.01
C ARG A 299 -9.46 7.90 -4.96
N ASN A 300 -8.25 7.66 -4.44
CA ASN A 300 -7.06 7.52 -5.29
C ASN A 300 -7.18 6.32 -6.26
N SER A 301 -7.69 5.17 -5.79
CA SER A 301 -7.96 4.03 -6.67
C SER A 301 -9.08 4.32 -7.68
N ILE A 302 -10.14 5.02 -7.27
CA ILE A 302 -11.22 5.46 -8.17
C ILE A 302 -10.67 6.37 -9.27
N THR A 303 -9.77 7.30 -8.93
CA THR A 303 -9.14 8.22 -9.89
C THR A 303 -8.45 7.48 -11.04
N ALA A 304 -7.84 6.32 -10.79
CA ALA A 304 -7.21 5.52 -11.84
C ALA A 304 -8.20 5.09 -12.94
N PHE A 305 -9.49 4.90 -12.60
CA PHE A 305 -10.52 4.49 -13.56
C PHE A 305 -10.97 5.60 -14.51
N VAL A 306 -10.79 6.87 -14.13
CA VAL A 306 -11.24 8.04 -14.91
C VAL A 306 -10.69 8.03 -16.33
N LYS A 307 -9.42 7.65 -16.50
CA LYS A 307 -8.72 7.62 -17.79
C LYS A 307 -8.83 6.28 -18.54
N VAL A 308 -9.59 5.32 -18.01
CA VAL A 308 -9.71 3.98 -18.62
C VAL A 308 -10.66 3.99 -19.81
N SER A 309 -11.83 4.62 -19.67
CA SER A 309 -12.80 4.80 -20.75
C SER A 309 -13.80 5.93 -20.44
N PRO A 310 -14.41 6.56 -21.46
CA PRO A 310 -15.47 7.54 -21.23
C PRO A 310 -16.65 6.98 -20.43
N GLN A 311 -17.01 5.72 -20.63
CA GLN A 311 -18.10 5.07 -19.90
C GLN A 311 -17.78 4.94 -18.41
N LEU A 312 -16.55 4.55 -18.06
CA LEU A 312 -16.13 4.47 -16.66
C LEU A 312 -16.02 5.86 -16.04
N LYS A 313 -15.54 6.88 -16.77
CA LYS A 313 -15.58 8.27 -16.31
C LYS A 313 -17.00 8.70 -15.92
N ASP A 314 -17.97 8.46 -16.80
CA ASP A 314 -19.36 8.86 -16.56
C ASP A 314 -19.98 8.07 -15.38
N ALA A 315 -19.61 6.79 -15.23
CA ALA A 315 -19.98 5.98 -14.08
C ALA A 315 -19.36 6.50 -12.76
N VAL A 316 -18.06 6.80 -12.76
CA VAL A 316 -17.35 7.41 -11.61
C VAL A 316 -18.06 8.67 -11.19
N TRP A 317 -18.43 9.54 -12.15
CA TRP A 317 -19.13 10.75 -11.82
C TRP A 317 -20.52 10.49 -11.21
N SER A 318 -21.29 9.57 -11.79
CA SER A 318 -22.62 9.21 -11.27
C SER A 318 -22.54 8.68 -9.84
N TYR A 319 -21.54 7.85 -9.55
CA TYR A 319 -21.31 7.33 -8.19
C TYR A 319 -20.77 8.38 -7.24
N LEU A 320 -19.94 9.32 -7.70
CA LEU A 320 -19.49 10.46 -6.90
C LEU A 320 -20.69 11.32 -6.47
N GLU A 321 -21.61 11.62 -7.39
CA GLU A 321 -22.87 12.34 -7.11
C GLU A 321 -23.79 11.57 -6.15
N GLN A 322 -23.75 10.24 -6.17
CA GLN A 322 -24.61 9.38 -5.36
C GLN A 322 -24.06 9.13 -3.95
N TYR A 323 -22.75 8.98 -3.79
CA TYR A 323 -22.13 8.45 -2.57
C TYR A 323 -21.21 9.44 -1.85
N ASP A 324 -20.62 10.42 -2.55
CA ASP A 324 -19.52 11.24 -2.00
C ASP A 324 -19.86 12.75 -1.95
N LEU A 325 -20.65 13.24 -2.90
CA LEU A 325 -21.10 14.63 -2.97
C LEU A 325 -22.44 14.98 -2.26
N PRO A 326 -23.40 14.07 -1.98
CA PRO A 326 -24.70 14.52 -1.50
C PRO A 326 -24.83 14.49 0.02
N VAL A 327 -25.22 15.64 0.61
CA VAL A 327 -26.64 15.82 1.01
C VAL A 327 -27.10 17.25 0.69
N VAL A 328 -27.72 17.40 -0.48
CA VAL A 328 -28.83 18.35 -0.64
C VAL A 328 -30.02 17.56 -1.15
N THR A 329 -30.83 17.05 -0.23
CA THR A 329 -32.30 17.05 -0.37
C THR A 329 -32.92 16.92 1.03
N VAL A 330 -32.78 17.96 1.85
CA VAL A 330 -33.92 18.26 2.71
C VAL A 330 -34.90 19.04 1.83
N PRO A 331 -36.14 18.57 1.63
CA PRO A 331 -37.15 19.33 0.92
C PRO A 331 -37.24 20.73 1.54
N PRO A 332 -37.43 21.81 0.74
CA PRO A 332 -37.59 23.14 1.29
C PRO A 332 -38.82 23.14 2.21
N GLY A 333 -38.59 23.12 3.53
CA GLY A 333 -39.65 23.04 4.54
C GLY A 333 -39.37 22.16 5.76
N GLN A 334 -38.33 21.32 5.78
CA GLN A 334 -37.95 20.57 6.99
C GLN A 334 -36.59 21.06 7.50
N HIS A 335 -36.54 21.61 8.71
CA HIS A 335 -35.28 21.83 9.41
C HIS A 335 -35.00 20.55 10.20
N ALA A 336 -34.34 19.58 9.56
CA ALA A 336 -33.77 18.46 10.30
C ALA A 336 -32.42 18.94 10.86
N ALA A 337 -32.34 19.08 12.17
CA ALA A 337 -31.11 19.35 12.92
C ALA A 337 -30.16 18.13 12.94
N THR A 338 -30.08 17.40 11.83
CA THR A 338 -29.21 16.23 11.68
C THR A 338 -27.99 16.70 10.90
N GLN A 339 -26.82 16.70 11.55
CA GLN A 339 -25.56 17.00 10.86
C GLN A 339 -25.44 16.06 9.65
N VAL A 340 -25.34 16.66 8.48
CA VAL A 340 -25.03 15.98 7.23
C VAL A 340 -23.55 15.66 7.27
N TYR A 341 -23.21 14.39 7.07
CA TYR A 341 -21.83 13.99 6.85
C TYR A 341 -21.46 14.24 5.39
N ASP A 342 -20.80 15.37 5.12
CA ASP A 342 -20.29 15.75 3.80
C ASP A 342 -18.77 16.07 3.86
N MET A 343 -18.18 16.44 2.73
CA MET A 343 -16.76 16.82 2.67
C MET A 343 -16.40 18.04 3.55
N ARG A 344 -17.36 18.91 3.90
CA ARG A 344 -17.09 20.01 4.85
C ARG A 344 -16.98 19.47 6.28
N PHE A 345 -17.86 18.54 6.65
CA PHE A 345 -17.77 17.87 7.94
C PHE A 345 -16.48 17.05 8.05
N GLU A 346 -16.14 16.27 7.02
CA GLU A 346 -14.88 15.52 6.96
C GLU A 346 -13.67 16.46 7.18
N LEU A 347 -13.57 17.54 6.42
CA LEU A 347 -12.47 18.49 6.50
C LEU A 347 -12.36 19.18 7.87
N ASN A 348 -13.48 19.65 8.43
CA ASN A 348 -13.47 20.54 9.58
C ASN A 348 -13.60 19.81 10.93
N GLU A 349 -14.30 18.67 10.97
CA GLU A 349 -14.57 17.94 12.21
C GLU A 349 -13.75 16.65 12.33
N VAL A 350 -13.32 16.04 11.21
CA VAL A 350 -12.57 14.78 11.24
C VAL A 350 -11.08 15.04 11.01
N GLU A 351 -10.73 15.59 9.86
CA GLU A 351 -9.34 15.80 9.43
C GLU A 351 -8.65 16.91 10.23
N ALA A 352 -9.33 18.03 10.45
CA ALA A 352 -8.75 19.14 11.24
C ALA A 352 -8.41 18.74 12.69
N ARG A 353 -9.15 17.79 13.30
CA ARG A 353 -8.81 17.28 14.65
C ARG A 353 -7.55 16.42 14.65
N ARG A 354 -7.25 15.78 13.51
CA ARG A 354 -6.07 14.93 13.32
C ARG A 354 -4.88 15.69 12.71
N GLU A 355 -5.11 16.93 12.27
CA GLU A 355 -4.14 17.75 11.56
C GLU A 355 -3.58 17.06 10.30
N SER A 356 -4.35 16.14 9.71
CA SER A 356 -3.97 15.34 8.54
C SER A 356 -5.15 15.29 7.58
N TYR A 357 -4.89 15.51 6.28
CA TYR A 357 -5.91 15.83 5.28
C TYR A 357 -6.00 14.86 4.07
N PRO A 358 -5.81 13.53 4.23
CA PRO A 358 -5.73 12.60 3.10
C PRO A 358 -7.06 12.43 2.34
N SER A 359 -8.20 12.52 3.04
CA SER A 359 -9.55 12.46 2.47
C SER A 359 -9.82 13.70 1.61
N THR A 360 -9.51 14.91 2.10
CA THR A 360 -9.70 16.14 1.30
C THR A 360 -8.75 16.19 0.09
N ILE A 361 -7.47 15.87 0.26
CA ILE A 361 -6.50 15.87 -0.86
C ILE A 361 -6.94 14.90 -1.95
N SER A 362 -7.31 13.66 -1.60
CA SER A 362 -7.77 12.66 -2.56
C SER A 362 -9.08 13.04 -3.27
N PHE A 363 -9.99 13.72 -2.57
CA PHE A 363 -11.22 14.24 -3.15
C PHE A 363 -10.93 15.28 -4.23
N LEU A 364 -10.03 16.24 -3.94
CA LEU A 364 -9.59 17.23 -4.92
C LEU A 364 -8.94 16.56 -6.12
N ASN A 365 -8.05 15.60 -5.91
CA ASN A 365 -7.38 14.87 -7.00
C ASN A 365 -8.38 14.14 -7.91
N LEU A 366 -9.38 13.48 -7.33
CA LEU A 366 -10.42 12.78 -8.08
C LEU A 366 -11.27 13.75 -8.91
N VAL A 367 -11.72 14.84 -8.29
CA VAL A 367 -12.50 15.86 -8.99
C VAL A 367 -11.69 16.53 -10.09
N ASN A 368 -10.41 16.83 -9.83
CA ASN A 368 -9.50 17.40 -10.81
C ASN A 368 -9.33 16.48 -12.02
N ALA A 369 -9.12 15.18 -11.80
CA ALA A 369 -9.03 14.20 -12.87
C ALA A 369 -10.32 14.12 -13.70
N LEU A 370 -11.49 14.21 -13.06
CA LEU A 370 -12.78 14.21 -13.75
C LEU A 370 -13.00 15.47 -14.59
N ILE A 371 -12.63 16.65 -14.07
CA ILE A 371 -12.73 17.92 -14.79
C ILE A 371 -11.77 17.93 -15.98
N ALA A 372 -10.53 17.47 -15.81
CA ALA A 372 -9.54 17.39 -16.88
C ALA A 372 -10.00 16.53 -18.07
N GLU A 373 -10.79 15.49 -17.81
CA GLU A 373 -11.35 14.60 -18.84
C GLU A 373 -12.77 15.00 -19.28
N GLU A 374 -13.29 16.14 -18.81
CA GLU A 374 -14.58 16.66 -19.25
C GLU A 374 -14.46 17.32 -20.63
N ARG A 375 -15.29 16.86 -21.57
CA ARG A 375 -15.33 17.38 -22.93
C ARG A 375 -16.65 18.09 -23.23
N ASN A 376 -17.64 17.92 -22.37
CA ASN A 376 -18.94 18.52 -22.52
C ASN A 376 -18.99 19.92 -21.91
N ILE A 377 -18.83 20.93 -22.76
CA ILE A 377 -18.84 22.35 -22.36
C ILE A 377 -20.28 22.91 -22.25
N SER A 378 -21.31 22.13 -22.59
CA SER A 378 -22.70 22.63 -22.69
C SER A 378 -23.27 23.17 -21.38
N ASP A 379 -22.85 22.61 -20.24
CA ASP A 379 -23.31 23.03 -18.91
C ASP A 379 -22.62 24.31 -18.39
N LYS A 380 -21.62 24.83 -19.12
CA LYS A 380 -20.85 26.03 -18.75
C LYS A 380 -20.32 25.99 -17.30
N GLY A 381 -19.99 24.80 -16.80
CA GLY A 381 -19.44 24.58 -15.47
C GLY A 381 -20.42 24.71 -14.30
N ARG A 382 -21.74 24.73 -14.53
CA ARG A 382 -22.71 24.83 -13.42
C ARG A 382 -22.61 23.65 -12.46
N ARG A 383 -22.38 22.44 -12.98
CA ARG A 383 -22.10 21.22 -12.22
C ARG A 383 -20.92 21.37 -11.25
N PHE A 384 -19.92 22.16 -11.61
CA PHE A 384 -18.71 22.33 -10.81
C PHE A 384 -18.82 23.49 -9.81
N MET A 385 -19.81 24.37 -9.92
CA MET A 385 -19.91 25.58 -9.09
C MET A 385 -19.94 25.28 -7.58
N GLY A 386 -20.68 24.25 -7.16
CA GLY A 386 -20.76 23.86 -5.75
C GLY A 386 -19.43 23.36 -5.20
N ILE A 387 -18.72 22.55 -6.00
CA ILE A 387 -17.39 22.04 -5.69
C ILE A 387 -16.40 23.20 -5.66
N PHE A 388 -16.36 24.04 -6.70
CA PHE A 388 -15.47 25.20 -6.78
C PHE A 388 -15.62 26.11 -5.55
N LYS A 389 -16.86 26.39 -5.14
CA LYS A 389 -17.13 27.17 -3.92
C LYS A 389 -16.55 26.50 -2.68
N PHE A 390 -16.71 25.19 -2.52
CA PHE A 390 -16.08 24.44 -1.43
C PHE A 390 -14.54 24.53 -1.49
N VAL A 391 -13.93 24.28 -2.64
CA VAL A 391 -12.46 24.37 -2.80
C VAL A 391 -11.95 25.77 -2.46
N TYR A 392 -12.63 26.81 -2.93
CA TYR A 392 -12.22 28.20 -2.72
C TYR A 392 -12.44 28.66 -1.27
N GLU A 393 -13.66 28.49 -0.75
CA GLU A 393 -14.05 29.08 0.55
C GLU A 393 -13.65 28.20 1.74
N ASP A 394 -13.82 26.88 1.64
CA ASP A 394 -13.68 25.96 2.78
C ASP A 394 -12.28 25.31 2.85
N VAL A 395 -11.66 25.05 1.68
CA VAL A 395 -10.35 24.39 1.60
C VAL A 395 -9.21 25.40 1.48
N PHE A 396 -9.15 26.15 0.38
CA PHE A 396 -8.02 27.02 0.05
C PHE A 396 -8.00 28.29 0.91
N GLY A 397 -9.13 28.99 1.09
CA GLY A 397 -9.17 30.20 1.93
C GLY A 397 -8.55 29.99 3.33
N PRO A 398 -8.94 28.94 4.08
CA PRO A 398 -8.41 28.64 5.40
C PRO A 398 -7.08 27.85 5.41
N PHE A 399 -6.61 27.32 4.27
CA PHE A 399 -5.43 26.43 4.24
C PHE A 399 -4.20 27.00 4.98
N PRO A 400 -3.85 28.29 4.89
CA PRO A 400 -2.67 28.81 5.59
C PRO A 400 -2.80 28.81 7.11
N GLN A 401 -4.04 28.76 7.62
CA GLN A 401 -4.39 28.86 9.04
C GLN A 401 -4.61 27.49 9.69
N ARG A 402 -4.72 26.42 8.89
CA ARG A 402 -4.86 25.04 9.38
C ARG A 402 -3.55 24.54 10.01
N ALA A 403 -3.67 23.67 11.00
CA ALA A 403 -2.55 22.92 11.56
C ALA A 403 -2.29 21.67 10.72
N TYR A 404 -1.03 21.28 10.56
CA TYR A 404 -0.61 20.16 9.74
C TYR A 404 0.40 19.31 10.51
N ALA A 405 0.09 18.04 10.72
CA ALA A 405 1.00 17.06 11.32
C ALA A 405 2.21 16.81 10.41
N ASP A 406 1.99 16.69 9.09
CA ASP A 406 3.04 16.64 8.08
C ASP A 406 3.07 17.94 7.25
N PRO A 407 4.19 18.70 7.26
CA PRO A 407 4.34 19.89 6.42
C PRO A 407 4.17 19.65 4.91
N ARG A 408 4.34 18.42 4.43
CA ARG A 408 4.15 18.08 3.00
C ARG A 408 2.68 18.14 2.60
N GLU A 409 1.77 17.65 3.46
CA GLU A 409 0.32 17.66 3.19
C GLU A 409 -0.19 19.09 2.97
N LYS A 410 0.39 20.08 3.64
CA LYS A 410 0.07 21.49 3.41
C LYS A 410 0.26 21.88 1.94
N TRP A 411 1.38 21.48 1.35
CA TRP A 411 1.73 21.84 -0.02
C TRP A 411 0.97 20.98 -1.02
N GLU A 412 0.73 19.70 -0.73
CA GLU A 412 -0.12 18.82 -1.55
C GLU A 412 -1.55 19.36 -1.63
N LEU A 413 -2.13 19.78 -0.51
CA LEU A 413 -3.46 20.40 -0.47
C LEU A 413 -3.49 21.69 -1.30
N ALA A 414 -2.49 22.56 -1.13
CA ALA A 414 -2.40 23.80 -1.89
C ALA A 414 -2.26 23.55 -3.40
N LEU A 415 -1.42 22.59 -3.80
CA LEU A 415 -1.23 22.21 -5.21
C LEU A 415 -2.52 21.66 -5.81
N ALA A 416 -3.23 20.77 -5.11
CA ALA A 416 -4.50 20.23 -5.59
C ALA A 416 -5.57 21.32 -5.77
N CYS A 417 -5.65 22.32 -4.87
CA CYS A 417 -6.52 23.48 -5.05
C CYS A 417 -6.11 24.37 -6.23
N LEU A 418 -4.81 24.64 -6.39
CA LEU A 418 -4.33 25.48 -7.49
C LEU A 418 -4.53 24.82 -8.85
N GLU A 419 -4.33 23.52 -8.93
CA GLU A 419 -4.67 22.73 -10.12
C GLU A 419 -6.16 22.81 -10.41
N HIS A 420 -7.01 22.68 -9.39
CA HIS A 420 -8.47 22.84 -9.51
C HIS A 420 -8.87 24.19 -10.10
N PHE A 421 -8.21 25.28 -9.72
CA PHE A 421 -8.50 26.62 -10.25
C PHE A 421 -7.93 26.86 -11.66
N HIS A 422 -6.91 26.09 -12.06
CA HIS A 422 -6.30 26.23 -13.37
C HIS A 422 -7.15 25.63 -14.49
N MET A 423 -7.80 24.50 -14.22
CA MET A 423 -8.75 23.84 -15.12
C MET A 423 -10.07 24.61 -15.19
#